data_AF-A0A394DFX2-F1
#
_entry.id   AF-A0A394DFX2-F1
#
_cell.length_a   1.000
_cell.length_b   1.000
_cell.length_c   1.000
_cell.angle_alpha   90.00
_cell.angle_beta   90.00
_cell.angle_gamma   90.00
#
_symmetry.space_group_name_H-M   'P 1'
#
loop_
_entity.id
_entity.type
_entity.pdbx_description
1 polymer ?
#
loop_
_entity_poly.entity_id
_entity_poly.type
_entity_poly.pdbx_seq_one_letter_code
_entity_poly.pdbx_strand_id
1 'polypeptide(L)'
;MRWSGVGLDEWWRNEQFWVIGGVSAHLFAVFQGLLKVLAGIDTNFTVTSKASDEDGDFAELYIFKWTALLVPPSTLLVINLVGVIAGISNAINSGYQSWGPLFGKLFFAFWVIIHLYLFLKGLMGRQKRTPTIVVVWSILLASIFSLLWVRVNPFATRVTGPNIEECGINC
;
A
#
# COMPACT_ATOMS: atom_id res chain seq x y z
N MET A 1 4.54 -22.64 15.88
CA MET A 1 4.88 -23.51 14.73
C MET A 1 5.30 -24.90 15.18
N ARG A 2 6.43 -25.08 15.88
CA ARG A 2 6.93 -26.41 16.28
C ARG A 2 5.94 -27.28 17.07
N TRP A 3 5.01 -26.69 17.81
CA TRP A 3 3.98 -27.39 18.61
C TRP A 3 2.59 -27.37 17.98
N SER A 4 2.36 -26.49 17.00
CA SER A 4 1.07 -26.33 16.33
C SER A 4 1.00 -27.07 14.99
N GLY A 5 2.14 -27.60 14.49
CA GLY A 5 2.22 -28.22 13.16
C GLY A 5 2.08 -27.24 11.98
N VAL A 6 1.85 -25.95 12.25
CA VAL A 6 1.64 -24.89 11.24
C VAL A 6 2.97 -24.47 10.64
N GLY A 7 3.03 -24.44 9.30
CA GLY A 7 4.19 -23.98 8.52
C GLY A 7 4.41 -22.46 8.62
N LEU A 8 5.64 -22.02 8.36
CA LEU A 8 6.00 -20.58 8.32
C LEU A 8 5.22 -19.83 7.23
N ASP A 9 5.00 -20.48 6.10
CA ASP A 9 4.26 -19.97 4.95
C ASP A 9 2.76 -19.82 5.23
N GLU A 10 2.16 -20.76 5.97
CA GLU A 10 0.77 -20.68 6.39
C GLU A 10 0.54 -19.56 7.40
N TRP A 11 1.41 -19.47 8.41
CA TRP A 11 1.38 -18.39 9.38
C TRP A 11 1.52 -17.03 8.69
N TRP A 12 2.46 -16.91 7.76
CA TRP A 12 2.67 -15.67 7.02
C TRP A 12 1.48 -15.30 6.13
N ARG A 13 0.90 -16.26 5.41
CA ARG A 13 -0.33 -16.03 4.64
C ARG A 13 -1.49 -15.61 5.52
N ASN A 14 -1.62 -16.21 6.70
CA ASN A 14 -2.63 -15.81 7.67
C ASN A 14 -2.42 -14.36 8.13
N GLU A 15 -1.19 -13.96 8.40
CA GLU A 15 -0.86 -12.57 8.75
C GLU A 15 -1.22 -11.60 7.62
N GLN A 16 -0.89 -11.94 6.38
CA GLN A 16 -1.28 -11.13 5.20
C GLN A 16 -2.81 -10.97 5.10
N PHE A 17 -3.57 -12.06 5.28
CA PHE A 17 -5.02 -12.00 5.28
C PHE A 17 -5.58 -11.19 6.44
N TRP A 18 -4.99 -11.30 7.63
CA TRP A 18 -5.38 -10.53 8.80
C TRP A 18 -5.21 -9.03 8.57
N VAL A 19 -4.07 -8.60 8.03
CA VAL A 19 -3.82 -7.20 7.68
C VAL A 19 -4.81 -6.70 6.61
N ILE A 20 -5.03 -7.47 5.54
CA ILE A 20 -5.97 -7.10 4.47
C ILE A 20 -7.39 -6.98 5.02
N GLY A 21 -7.84 -7.93 5.85
CA GLY A 21 -9.14 -7.91 6.50
C GLY A 21 -9.30 -6.75 7.48
N GLY A 22 -8.24 -6.41 8.22
CA GLY A 22 -8.17 -5.24 9.09
C GLY A 22 -8.36 -3.92 8.35
N VAL A 23 -7.65 -3.74 7.25
CA VAL A 23 -7.68 -2.52 6.45
C VAL A 23 -9.01 -2.32 5.71
N SER A 24 -9.69 -3.41 5.36
CA SER A 24 -10.92 -3.38 4.55
C SER A 24 -12.18 -3.63 5.37
N ALA A 25 -12.45 -4.90 5.69
CA ALA A 25 -13.70 -5.35 6.30
C ALA A 25 -13.90 -4.78 7.71
N HIS A 26 -12.87 -4.78 8.56
CA HIS A 26 -12.99 -4.23 9.90
C HIS A 26 -13.22 -2.72 9.87
N LEU A 27 -12.49 -1.99 9.02
CA LEU A 27 -12.68 -0.55 8.84
C LEU A 27 -14.11 -0.24 8.40
N PHE A 28 -14.64 -0.97 7.41
CA PHE A 28 -16.03 -0.81 6.97
C PHE A 28 -17.05 -1.11 8.07
N ALA A 29 -16.84 -2.18 8.85
CA ALA A 29 -17.70 -2.53 9.98
C ALA A 29 -17.71 -1.45 11.07
N VAL A 30 -16.55 -0.84 11.36
CA VAL A 30 -16.46 0.29 12.31
C VAL A 30 -17.23 1.50 11.81
N PHE A 31 -17.08 1.86 10.52
CA PHE A 31 -17.84 2.97 9.93
C PHE A 31 -19.36 2.72 9.98
N GLN A 32 -19.80 1.50 9.65
CA GLN A 32 -21.20 1.13 9.74
C GLN A 32 -21.72 1.19 11.18
N GLY A 33 -20.97 0.68 12.15
CA GLY A 33 -21.31 0.77 13.57
C GLY A 33 -21.45 2.20 14.07
N LEU A 34 -20.52 3.08 13.65
CA LEU A 34 -20.56 4.50 14.01
C LEU A 34 -21.78 5.21 13.41
N LEU A 35 -22.08 4.95 12.14
CA LEU A 35 -23.28 5.51 11.48
C LEU A 35 -24.57 5.04 12.15
N LYS A 36 -24.64 3.78 12.56
CA LYS A 36 -25.79 3.26 13.31
C LYS A 36 -25.97 3.96 14.65
N VAL A 37 -24.88 4.16 15.40
CA VAL A 37 -24.93 4.82 16.73
C VAL A 37 -25.23 6.32 16.62
N LEU A 38 -24.66 7.03 15.64
CA LEU A 38 -24.78 8.49 15.52
C LEU A 38 -26.01 8.94 14.72
N ALA A 39 -26.37 8.22 13.67
CA ALA A 39 -27.43 8.64 12.74
C ALA A 39 -28.75 7.88 12.94
N GLY A 40 -28.77 6.82 13.76
CA GLY A 40 -29.97 5.99 13.98
C GLY A 40 -30.49 5.32 12.72
N ILE A 41 -29.72 5.32 11.63
CA ILE A 41 -30.06 4.67 10.38
C ILE A 41 -29.88 3.17 10.59
N ASP A 42 -30.92 2.39 10.32
CA ASP A 42 -30.80 0.94 10.17
C ASP A 42 -29.92 0.67 8.96
N THR A 43 -28.61 0.56 9.21
CA THR A 43 -27.64 0.07 8.23
C THR A 43 -27.89 -1.43 8.08
N ASN A 44 -29.00 -1.78 7.42
CA ASN A 44 -29.22 -3.15 7.02
C ASN A 44 -28.06 -3.48 6.10
N PHE A 45 -27.30 -4.50 6.45
CA PHE A 45 -26.30 -5.07 5.58
C PHE A 45 -27.04 -5.50 4.32
N THR A 46 -27.10 -4.64 3.31
CA THR A 46 -27.11 -5.13 1.94
C THR A 46 -25.71 -5.70 1.76
N VAL A 47 -25.51 -6.89 2.35
CA VAL A 47 -24.59 -7.88 1.83
C VAL A 47 -24.96 -7.86 0.36
N THR A 48 -24.10 -7.32 -0.51
CA THR A 48 -24.16 -7.74 -1.90
C THR A 48 -24.09 -9.24 -1.80
N SER A 49 -25.24 -9.90 -1.93
CA SER A 49 -25.25 -11.31 -2.20
C SER A 49 -24.27 -11.46 -3.35
N LYS A 50 -23.47 -12.52 -3.30
CA LYS A 50 -23.19 -13.17 -4.57
C LYS A 50 -24.59 -13.47 -5.10
N ALA A 51 -25.13 -12.58 -5.93
CA ALA A 51 -26.05 -12.98 -6.96
C ALA A 51 -25.24 -14.06 -7.68
N SER A 52 -25.51 -15.31 -7.28
CA SER A 52 -25.57 -16.43 -8.17
C SER A 52 -26.56 -15.99 -9.23
N ASP A 53 -26.04 -15.35 -10.26
CA ASP A 53 -26.77 -15.33 -11.51
C ASP A 53 -26.77 -16.81 -11.92
N GLU A 54 -27.91 -17.45 -11.66
CA GLU A 54 -28.21 -18.77 -12.18
C GLU A 54 -28.10 -18.68 -13.70
N ASP A 55 -26.92 -19.00 -14.24
CA ASP A 55 -26.77 -19.78 -15.46
C ASP A 55 -25.29 -20.05 -15.75
N GLY A 56 -24.96 -21.35 -15.76
CA GLY A 56 -23.87 -21.89 -16.59
C GLY A 56 -22.46 -21.86 -16.00
N ASP A 57 -22.11 -22.99 -15.38
CA ASP A 57 -20.79 -23.62 -15.52
C ASP A 57 -19.59 -22.91 -14.88
N PHE A 58 -19.36 -23.16 -13.58
CA PHE A 58 -18.07 -23.18 -12.82
C PHE A 58 -16.92 -22.20 -13.15
N ALA A 59 -17.15 -21.14 -13.94
CA ALA A 59 -16.20 -20.11 -14.33
C ALA A 59 -16.32 -18.84 -13.45
N GLU A 60 -17.27 -18.86 -12.52
CA GLU A 60 -17.70 -17.70 -11.75
C GLU A 60 -16.86 -17.42 -10.49
N LEU A 61 -15.93 -18.32 -10.13
CA LEU A 61 -14.98 -18.07 -9.03
C LEU A 61 -13.92 -16.99 -9.38
N TYR A 62 -13.89 -16.52 -10.63
CA TYR A 62 -12.91 -15.55 -11.15
C TYR A 62 -13.52 -14.20 -11.55
N ILE A 63 -14.75 -13.86 -11.12
CA ILE A 63 -15.30 -12.51 -11.31
C ILE A 63 -14.84 -11.56 -10.21
N PHE A 64 -13.74 -10.84 -10.47
CA PHE A 64 -13.34 -9.67 -9.70
C PHE A 64 -14.47 -8.61 -9.78
N LYS A 65 -15.32 -8.56 -8.75
CA LYS A 65 -16.27 -7.46 -8.53
C LYS A 65 -15.51 -6.34 -7.84
N TRP A 66 -15.37 -5.18 -8.51
CA TRP A 66 -14.91 -3.96 -7.86
C TRP A 66 -15.88 -3.62 -6.72
N THR A 67 -15.45 -3.82 -5.48
CA THR A 67 -16.25 -3.53 -4.28
C THR A 67 -15.59 -2.42 -3.48
N ALA A 68 -16.39 -1.67 -2.72
CA ALA A 68 -15.90 -0.61 -1.84
C ALA A 68 -14.85 -1.11 -0.83
N LEU A 69 -14.87 -2.40 -0.48
CA LEU A 69 -13.90 -3.05 0.41
C LEU A 69 -12.47 -3.09 -0.17
N LEU A 70 -12.32 -2.99 -1.49
CA LEU A 70 -11.01 -3.02 -2.15
C LEU A 70 -10.37 -1.63 -2.26
N VAL A 71 -11.15 -0.57 -2.00
CA VAL A 71 -10.68 0.82 -2.09
C VAL A 71 -9.64 1.13 -1.00
N PRO A 72 -9.85 0.80 0.30
CA PRO A 72 -8.85 1.09 1.33
C PRO A 72 -7.50 0.36 1.10
N PRO A 73 -7.45 -0.95 0.78
CA PRO A 73 -6.17 -1.61 0.52
C PRO A 73 -5.47 -1.09 -0.75
N SER A 74 -6.21 -0.80 -1.82
CA SER A 74 -5.61 -0.29 -3.07
C SER A 74 -5.05 1.12 -2.90
N THR A 75 -5.76 2.00 -2.18
CA THR A 75 -5.27 3.37 -1.90
C THR A 75 -4.03 3.35 -1.01
N LEU A 76 -4.01 2.53 0.05
CA LEU A 76 -2.82 2.36 0.89
C LEU A 76 -1.60 1.89 0.10
N LEU A 77 -1.80 0.93 -0.80
CA LEU A 77 -0.73 0.45 -1.66
C LEU A 77 -0.17 1.58 -2.56
N VAL A 78 -1.05 2.30 -3.26
CA VAL A 78 -0.65 3.38 -4.18
C VAL A 78 0.10 4.48 -3.42
N ILE A 79 -0.41 4.92 -2.26
CA ILE A 79 0.22 5.97 -1.45
C ILE A 79 1.61 5.52 -0.97
N ASN A 80 1.76 4.27 -0.52
CA ASN A 80 3.06 3.75 -0.10
C ASN A 80 4.07 3.67 -1.26
N LEU A 81 3.64 3.22 -2.45
CA LEU A 81 4.49 3.19 -3.64
C LEU A 81 4.95 4.58 -4.06
N VAL A 82 4.03 5.55 -4.11
CA VAL A 82 4.36 6.96 -4.41
C VAL A 82 5.30 7.52 -3.35
N GLY A 83 5.04 7.25 -2.06
CA GLY A 83 5.88 7.68 -0.95
C GLY A 83 7.31 7.14 -1.02
N VAL A 84 7.50 5.89 -1.44
CA VAL A 84 8.83 5.31 -1.67
C VAL A 84 9.56 6.04 -2.80
N ILE A 85 8.91 6.23 -3.95
CA ILE A 85 9.52 6.89 -5.12
C ILE A 85 9.87 8.34 -4.79
N ALA A 86 8.96 9.08 -4.18
CA ALA A 86 9.16 10.47 -3.79
C ALA A 86 10.21 10.62 -2.68
N GLY A 87 10.20 9.73 -1.68
CA GLY A 87 11.16 9.73 -0.58
C GLY A 87 12.59 9.49 -1.05
N ILE A 88 12.79 8.50 -1.93
CA ILE A 88 14.10 8.23 -2.55
C ILE A 88 14.54 9.42 -3.42
N SER A 89 13.61 9.96 -4.23
CA SER A 89 13.91 11.12 -5.09
C SER A 89 14.35 12.34 -4.28
N ASN A 90 13.75 12.56 -3.11
CA ASN A 90 14.11 13.65 -2.22
C ASN A 90 15.46 13.42 -1.52
N ALA A 91 15.74 12.20 -1.06
CA ALA A 91 17.01 11.90 -0.40
C ALA A 91 18.21 11.94 -1.34
N ILE A 92 18.04 11.54 -2.61
CA ILE A 92 19.07 11.71 -3.64
C ILE A 92 19.43 13.18 -3.83
N ASN A 93 18.46 14.09 -3.75
CA ASN A 93 18.66 15.52 -3.95
C ASN A 93 19.05 16.29 -2.67
N SER A 94 18.85 15.72 -1.48
CA SER A 94 19.09 16.38 -0.18
C SER A 94 20.39 15.97 0.54
N GLY A 95 21.20 15.10 -0.07
CA GLY A 95 22.48 14.67 0.49
C GLY A 95 22.38 13.57 1.56
N TYR A 96 23.55 13.09 2.04
CA TYR A 96 23.68 11.85 2.83
C TYR A 96 22.93 11.87 4.17
N GLN A 97 22.80 13.03 4.82
CA GLN A 97 22.14 13.19 6.12
C GLN A 97 20.65 12.77 6.10
N SER A 98 19.99 12.85 4.94
CA SER A 98 18.58 12.48 4.79
C SER A 98 18.32 10.97 4.74
N TRP A 99 19.37 10.15 4.54
CA TRP A 99 19.25 8.70 4.34
C TRP A 99 18.93 7.93 5.62
N GLY A 100 19.45 8.38 6.77
CA GLY A 100 19.18 7.74 8.07
C GLY A 100 17.69 7.71 8.41
N PRO A 101 17.01 8.86 8.46
CA PRO A 101 15.57 8.92 8.69
C PRO A 101 14.75 8.26 7.57
N LEU A 102 15.23 8.31 6.33
CA LEU A 102 14.55 7.67 5.19
C LEU A 102 14.52 6.14 5.34
N PHE A 103 15.58 5.52 5.85
CA PHE A 103 15.64 4.06 6.01
C PHE A 103 14.49 3.52 6.85
N GLY A 104 14.19 4.15 7.99
CA GLY A 104 13.05 3.77 8.83
C GLY A 104 11.72 3.90 8.09
N LYS A 105 11.51 5.00 7.35
CA LYS A 105 10.29 5.21 6.56
C LYS A 105 10.14 4.16 5.45
N LEU A 106 11.23 3.84 4.75
CA LEU A 106 11.23 2.82 3.70
C LEU A 106 10.95 1.42 4.28
N PHE A 107 11.51 1.09 5.44
CA PHE A 107 11.26 -0.19 6.09
C PHE A 107 9.76 -0.41 6.35
N PHE A 108 9.08 0.57 6.93
CA PHE A 108 7.63 0.49 7.16
C PHE A 108 6.83 0.48 5.85
N ALA A 109 7.21 1.29 4.86
CA ALA A 109 6.54 1.29 3.57
C ALA A 109 6.64 -0.08 2.86
N PHE A 110 7.83 -0.68 2.83
CA PHE A 110 8.04 -2.01 2.27
C PHE A 110 7.32 -3.10 3.07
N TRP A 111 7.33 -3.02 4.40
CA TRP A 111 6.56 -3.93 5.25
C TRP A 111 5.07 -3.95 4.85
N VAL A 112 4.47 -2.78 4.69
CA VAL A 112 3.07 -2.65 4.24
C VAL A 112 2.88 -3.23 2.85
N ILE A 113 3.74 -2.87 1.88
CA ILE A 113 3.66 -3.37 0.49
C ILE A 113 3.76 -4.91 0.46
N ILE A 114 4.65 -5.50 1.24
CA ILE A 114 4.84 -6.95 1.33
C ILE A 114 3.58 -7.64 1.90
N HIS A 115 2.93 -7.06 2.92
CA HIS A 115 1.68 -7.62 3.46
C HIS A 115 0.53 -7.53 2.45
N LEU A 116 0.48 -6.45 1.68
CA LEU A 116 -0.51 -6.26 0.61
C LEU A 116 -0.16 -6.97 -0.71
N TYR A 117 0.97 -7.69 -0.79
CA TYR A 117 1.36 -8.42 -2.01
C TYR A 117 0.35 -9.50 -2.41
N LEU A 118 -0.25 -10.20 -1.45
CA LEU A 118 -1.28 -11.21 -1.73
C LEU A 118 -2.52 -10.58 -2.36
N PHE A 119 -2.89 -9.38 -1.91
CA PHE A 119 -3.97 -8.58 -2.49
C PHE A 119 -3.64 -8.14 -3.92
N LEU A 120 -2.41 -7.63 -4.15
CA LEU A 120 -1.91 -7.31 -5.48
C LEU A 120 -1.96 -8.51 -6.44
N LYS A 121 -1.53 -9.68 -5.98
CA LYS A 121 -1.58 -10.92 -6.76
C LYS A 121 -3.03 -11.32 -7.07
N GLY A 122 -3.95 -11.09 -6.14
CA GLY A 122 -5.39 -11.25 -6.35
C GLY A 122 -5.96 -10.31 -7.41
N LEU A 123 -5.57 -9.03 -7.41
CA LEU A 123 -5.95 -8.04 -8.42
C LEU A 123 -5.41 -8.39 -9.81
N MET A 124 -4.16 -8.83 -9.88
CA MET A 124 -3.46 -9.12 -11.13
C MET A 124 -3.86 -10.46 -11.75
N GLY A 125 -4.54 -11.33 -10.99
CA GLY A 125 -4.98 -12.66 -11.42
C GLY A 125 -5.94 -12.68 -12.61
N ARG A 126 -6.54 -11.53 -12.97
CA ARG A 126 -7.43 -11.40 -14.14
C ARG A 126 -6.79 -10.71 -15.35
N GLN A 127 -5.66 -10.04 -15.16
CA GLN A 127 -5.00 -9.32 -16.25
C GLN A 127 -4.20 -10.35 -17.07
N LYS A 128 -4.86 -11.04 -18.01
CA LYS A 128 -4.13 -11.76 -19.06
C LYS A 128 -3.13 -10.78 -19.68
N ARG A 129 -1.85 -11.00 -19.40
CA ARG A 129 -0.70 -10.31 -20.03
C ARG A 129 -0.66 -8.79 -19.86
N THR A 130 -0.49 -8.26 -18.64
CA THR A 130 0.38 -7.06 -18.55
C THR A 130 1.81 -7.56 -18.69
N PRO A 131 2.46 -7.35 -19.85
CA PRO A 131 3.81 -7.85 -20.03
C PRO A 131 4.71 -7.14 -19.02
N THR A 132 5.54 -7.91 -18.31
CA THR A 132 6.45 -7.39 -17.26
C THR A 132 7.26 -6.19 -17.74
N ILE A 133 7.57 -6.16 -19.05
CA ILE A 133 8.24 -5.04 -19.71
C ILE A 133 7.51 -3.71 -19.51
N VAL A 134 6.18 -3.65 -19.64
CA VAL A 134 5.40 -2.41 -19.48
C VAL A 134 5.43 -1.93 -18.04
N VAL A 135 5.38 -2.84 -17.07
CA VAL A 135 5.49 -2.50 -15.64
C VAL A 135 6.86 -1.90 -15.33
N VAL A 136 7.93 -2.53 -15.84
CA VAL A 136 9.31 -2.04 -15.66
C VAL A 136 9.47 -0.65 -16.28
N TRP A 137 9.00 -0.44 -17.52
CA TRP A 137 9.04 0.88 -18.16
C TRP A 137 8.24 1.93 -17.41
N SER A 138 7.06 1.57 -16.89
CA SER A 138 6.22 2.50 -16.11
C SER A 138 6.93 2.95 -14.83
N ILE A 139 7.57 2.02 -14.11
CA ILE A 139 8.34 2.33 -12.88
C ILE A 139 9.55 3.20 -13.22
N LEU A 140 10.27 2.88 -14.30
CA LEU A 140 11.44 3.64 -14.73
C LEU A 140 11.05 5.08 -15.11
N LEU A 141 10.01 5.22 -15.93
CA LEU A 141 9.48 6.51 -16.36
C LEU A 141 9.00 7.35 -15.16
N ALA A 142 8.24 6.75 -14.25
CA ALA A 142 7.77 7.40 -13.02
C ALA A 142 8.94 7.88 -12.13
N SER A 143 10.00 7.09 -12.03
CA SER A 143 11.20 7.42 -11.26
C SER A 143 11.94 8.63 -11.87
N ILE A 144 12.09 8.66 -13.20
CA ILE A 144 12.69 9.80 -13.91
C ILE A 144 11.87 11.07 -13.71
N PHE A 145 10.55 10.99 -13.91
CA PHE A 145 9.65 12.14 -13.71
C PHE A 145 9.70 12.67 -12.27
N SER A 146 9.72 11.79 -11.28
CA SER A 146 9.85 12.17 -9.87
C SER A 146 11.18 12.88 -9.58
N LEU A 147 12.29 12.38 -10.11
CA LEU A 147 13.61 13.01 -9.95
C LEU A 147 13.68 14.39 -10.62
N LEU A 148 13.16 14.50 -11.85
CA LEU A 148 13.09 15.77 -12.57
C LEU A 148 12.20 16.78 -11.84
N TRP A 149 11.05 16.34 -11.32
CA TRP A 149 10.14 17.18 -10.55
C TRP A 149 10.81 17.78 -9.32
N VAL A 150 11.49 16.96 -8.50
CA VAL A 150 12.18 17.44 -7.29
C VAL A 150 13.34 18.39 -7.64
N ARG A 151 14.00 18.19 -8.79
CA ARG A 151 15.07 19.08 -9.28
C ARG A 151 14.56 20.44 -9.74
N VAL A 152 13.45 20.46 -10.47
CA VAL A 152 12.90 21.67 -11.10
C VAL A 152 12.06 22.49 -10.13
N ASN A 153 11.35 21.84 -9.21
CA ASN A 153 10.40 22.51 -8.32
C ASN A 153 11.13 23.39 -7.28
N PRO A 154 10.99 24.73 -7.34
CA PRO A 154 11.66 25.64 -6.41
C PRO A 154 11.06 25.59 -5.00
N PHE A 155 9.85 25.03 -4.84
CA PHE A 155 9.15 24.93 -3.56
C PHE A 155 9.41 23.62 -2.82
N ALA A 156 10.21 22.71 -3.38
CA ALA A 156 10.63 21.52 -2.67
C ALA A 156 11.56 21.92 -1.51
N THR A 157 11.13 21.64 -0.27
CA THR A 157 11.92 21.91 0.93
C THR A 157 13.21 21.10 0.89
N ARG A 158 14.34 21.77 0.62
CA ARG A 158 15.67 21.18 0.74
C ARG A 158 15.99 21.10 2.22
N VAL A 159 16.08 19.89 2.75
CA VAL A 159 16.51 19.70 4.14
C VAL A 159 18.02 19.90 4.18
N THR A 160 18.46 21.14 4.31
CA THR A 160 19.83 21.45 4.70
C THR A 160 19.99 21.00 6.15
N GLY A 161 20.82 19.97 6.37
CA GLY A 161 21.22 19.58 7.72
C GLY A 161 21.90 20.75 8.45
N PRO A 162 22.02 20.67 9.79
CA PRO A 162 22.72 21.69 10.57
C PRO A 162 24.16 21.85 10.04
N ASN A 163 24.62 23.10 9.91
CA ASN A 163 25.99 23.42 9.53
C ASN A 163 26.95 22.84 10.57
N ILE A 164 27.76 21.86 10.19
CA ILE A 164 28.70 21.18 11.08
C ILE A 164 29.93 22.06 11.39
N GLU A 165 30.00 23.28 10.84
CA GLU A 165 31.09 24.24 11.07
C GLU A 165 30.94 25.08 12.35
N GLU A 166 29.84 24.99 13.09
CA GLU A 166 29.62 25.82 14.29
C GLU A 166 30.01 25.17 15.63
N CYS A 167 30.53 23.95 15.64
CA CYS A 167 31.09 23.37 16.88
C CYS A 167 32.59 23.66 16.98
N GLY A 168 32.92 24.92 17.23
CA GLY A 168 34.25 25.34 17.65
C GLY A 168 34.55 24.95 19.09
N ILE A 169 35.85 24.87 19.42
CA ILE A 169 36.42 24.43 20.71
C ILE A 169 36.13 25.47 21.82
N ASN A 170 34.88 25.60 22.20
CA ASN A 170 34.40 26.07 23.49
C ASN A 170 33.04 25.38 23.70
N CYS A 171 33.14 24.11 24.04
CA CYS A 171 32.09 23.27 24.59
C CYS A 171 32.58 22.79 25.95
#